data_AF-A0A177MH08-F1
#
_entry.id   AF-A0A177MH08-F1
#
_cell.length_a   1.000
_cell.length_b   1.000
_cell.length_c   1.000
_cell.angle_alpha   90.00
_cell.angle_beta   90.00
_cell.angle_gamma   90.00
#
_symmetry.space_group_name_H-M   'P 1'
#
loop_
_entity.id
_entity.type
_entity.pdbx_description
1 polymer ?
#
loop_
_entity_poly.entity_id
_entity_poly.type
_entity_poly.pdbx_seq_one_letter_code
_entity_poly.pdbx_strand_id
1 'polypeptide(L)'
;MFKNHKTVERVQHTANTEFHPKTLAVRAAQDAIFIAPYISNSQARDIANSLQGEHGAAMMKRIVAIASVIESIAISPEQTGLNDNTTVYLHYQLHNWHWYITERMDGGRVDQAFGYVMLATDRQRGLEFKPVSIIELLAHGCVLDLNFSPQSVHTIKQSNIVH
;
A
#
# COMPACT_ATOMS: atom_id res chain seq x y z
N MET A 1 67.27 4.61 -37.69
CA MET A 1 67.01 3.39 -36.91
C MET A 1 66.29 3.80 -35.63
N PHE A 2 64.95 3.91 -35.67
CA PHE A 2 64.13 4.33 -34.53
C PHE A 2 63.06 3.28 -34.25
N LYS A 3 62.94 2.95 -32.97
CA LYS A 3 62.32 1.73 -32.42
C LYS A 3 60.79 1.82 -32.40
N ASN A 4 60.15 0.75 -32.89
CA ASN A 4 58.72 0.46 -32.78
C ASN A 4 58.21 0.68 -31.35
N HIS A 5 57.28 1.62 -31.17
CA HIS A 5 56.45 1.71 -29.97
C HIS A 5 55.13 1.01 -30.25
N LYS A 6 54.90 -0.08 -29.52
CA LYS A 6 53.65 -0.84 -29.52
C LYS A 6 52.52 0.09 -29.09
N THR A 7 51.50 0.25 -29.94
CA THR A 7 50.21 0.81 -29.55
C THR A 7 49.61 -0.10 -28.48
N VAL A 8 49.45 0.42 -27.27
CA VAL A 8 48.76 -0.27 -26.18
C VAL A 8 47.28 -0.30 -26.54
N GLU A 9 46.72 -1.49 -26.75
CA GLU A 9 45.29 -1.66 -26.92
C GLU A 9 44.57 -1.15 -25.68
N ARG A 10 43.63 -0.23 -25.90
CA ARG A 10 42.76 0.33 -24.88
C ARG A 10 41.91 -0.81 -24.31
N VAL A 11 42.15 -1.14 -23.05
CA VAL A 11 41.27 -2.03 -22.27
C VAL A 11 39.84 -1.51 -22.42
N GLN A 12 38.99 -2.29 -23.07
CA GLN A 12 37.56 -2.05 -23.07
C GLN A 12 37.08 -2.28 -21.64
N HIS A 13 36.94 -1.20 -20.88
CA HIS A 13 36.08 -1.20 -19.71
C HIS A 13 34.65 -1.42 -20.22
N THR A 14 34.21 -2.68 -20.24
CA THR A 14 32.78 -2.97 -20.26
C THR A 14 32.23 -2.47 -18.94
N ALA A 15 31.50 -1.36 -19.01
CA ALA A 15 30.71 -0.85 -17.92
C ALA A 15 29.59 -1.86 -17.64
N ASN A 16 29.87 -2.85 -16.79
CA ASN A 16 28.82 -3.63 -16.12
C ASN A 16 28.19 -2.75 -15.03
N THR A 17 27.50 -1.69 -15.42
CA THR A 17 26.47 -1.04 -14.62
C THR A 17 25.13 -1.67 -14.97
N GLU A 18 25.05 -2.99 -14.76
CA GLU A 18 23.75 -3.65 -14.67
C GLU A 18 23.13 -3.21 -13.36
N PHE A 19 22.13 -2.32 -13.47
CA PHE A 19 21.22 -2.01 -12.38
C PHE A 19 20.52 -3.33 -12.00
N HIS A 20 21.02 -4.00 -10.96
CA HIS A 20 20.40 -5.23 -10.49
C HIS A 20 18.95 -4.91 -10.11
N PRO A 21 17.96 -5.75 -10.44
CA PRO A 21 16.61 -5.58 -9.89
C PRO A 21 16.74 -5.45 -8.38
N LYS A 22 16.22 -4.35 -7.81
CA LYS A 22 16.28 -4.09 -6.37
C LYS A 22 15.82 -5.36 -5.66
N THR A 23 16.65 -5.91 -4.78
CA THR A 23 16.27 -7.10 -4.00
C THR A 23 14.96 -6.83 -3.27
N LEU A 24 14.15 -7.86 -3.03
CA LEU A 24 12.87 -7.73 -2.32
C LEU A 24 13.03 -6.94 -1.01
N ALA A 25 14.15 -7.14 -0.29
CA ALA A 25 14.46 -6.40 0.92
C ALA A 25 14.65 -4.89 0.69
N VAL A 26 15.41 -4.50 -0.34
CA VAL A 26 15.61 -3.07 -0.68
C VAL A 26 14.29 -2.42 -1.09
N ARG A 27 13.49 -3.12 -1.91
CA ARG A 27 12.18 -2.61 -2.33
C ARG A 27 11.23 -2.48 -1.15
N ALA A 28 11.12 -3.52 -0.31
CA ALA A 28 10.27 -3.50 0.87
C ALA A 28 10.70 -2.44 1.88
N ALA A 29 11.99 -2.16 2.04
CA ALA A 29 12.46 -1.08 2.93
C ALA A 29 12.05 0.31 2.40
N GLN A 30 12.11 0.54 1.08
CA GLN A 30 11.64 1.78 0.47
C GLN A 30 10.12 1.93 0.59
N ASP A 31 9.39 0.86 0.28
CA ASP A 31 7.94 0.83 0.38
C ASP A 31 7.46 0.95 1.84
N ALA A 32 8.21 0.44 2.82
CA ALA A 32 7.93 0.61 4.24
C ALA A 32 7.94 2.09 4.66
N ILE A 33 8.87 2.90 4.13
CA ILE A 33 8.89 4.35 4.36
C ILE A 33 7.66 5.00 3.74
N PHE A 34 7.28 4.57 2.54
CA PHE A 34 6.12 5.10 1.82
C PHE A 34 4.80 4.79 2.52
N ILE A 35 4.61 3.57 3.05
CA ILE A 35 3.37 3.19 3.74
C ILE A 35 3.31 3.65 5.20
N ALA A 36 4.42 4.12 5.78
CA ALA A 36 4.47 4.54 7.18
C ALA A 36 3.37 5.54 7.59
N PRO A 37 2.97 6.52 6.76
CA PRO A 37 1.86 7.42 7.07
C PRO A 37 0.48 6.74 7.09
N TYR A 38 0.34 5.53 6.55
CA TYR A 38 -0.92 4.78 6.44
C TYR A 38 -1.11 3.74 7.54
N ILE A 39 -0.16 3.62 8.48
CA ILE A 39 -0.21 2.60 9.53
C ILE A 39 0.07 3.22 10.89
N SER A 40 -0.51 2.62 11.93
CA SER A 40 -0.30 3.08 13.31
C SER A 40 1.08 2.65 13.83
N ASN A 41 1.57 3.34 14.87
CA ASN A 41 2.84 2.98 15.52
C ASN A 41 2.85 1.55 16.08
N SER A 42 1.70 1.06 16.56
CA SER A 42 1.55 -0.33 17.00
C SER A 42 1.69 -1.29 15.83
N GLN A 43 0.97 -1.04 14.73
CA GLN A 43 1.08 -1.85 13.52
C GLN A 43 2.50 -1.85 12.92
N ALA A 44 3.18 -0.70 12.92
CA ALA A 44 4.56 -0.60 12.46
C ALA A 44 5.51 -1.48 13.28
N ARG A 45 5.31 -1.55 14.61
CA ARG A 45 6.06 -2.45 15.50
C ARG A 45 5.77 -3.92 15.18
N ASP A 46 4.51 -4.28 14.94
CA ASP A 46 4.13 -5.65 14.62
C ASP A 46 4.73 -6.10 13.27
N ILE A 47 4.75 -5.21 12.28
CA ILE A 47 5.45 -5.43 11.01
C ILE A 47 6.95 -5.65 11.25
N ALA A 48 7.60 -4.77 12.03
CA ALA A 48 9.03 -4.88 12.32
C ALA A 48 9.40 -6.18 13.05
N ASN A 49 8.55 -6.66 13.96
CA ASN A 49 8.73 -7.95 14.62
C ASN A 49 8.55 -9.10 13.63
N SER A 50 7.53 -9.05 12.76
CA SER A 50 7.28 -10.06 11.74
C SER A 50 8.41 -10.18 10.71
N LEU A 51 9.14 -9.08 10.43
CA LEU A 51 10.27 -9.07 9.50
C LEU A 51 11.50 -9.83 10.03
N GLN A 52 11.62 -10.01 11.35
CA GLN A 52 12.75 -10.71 11.98
C GLN A 52 12.54 -12.23 12.06
N GLY A 53 11.31 -12.71 11.84
CA GLY A 53 10.96 -14.13 11.91
C GLY A 53 10.98 -14.85 10.57
N GLU A 54 10.61 -16.14 10.57
CA GLU A 54 10.54 -17.01 9.39
C GLU A 54 9.58 -16.48 8.30
N HIS A 55 8.64 -15.61 8.68
CA HIS A 55 7.68 -14.99 7.77
C HIS A 55 8.15 -13.66 7.16
N GLY A 56 9.39 -13.24 7.39
CA GLY A 56 9.91 -11.95 6.93
C GLY A 56 9.77 -11.74 5.42
N ALA A 57 10.04 -12.78 4.61
CA ALA A 57 9.86 -12.71 3.15
C ALA A 57 8.40 -12.51 2.72
N ALA A 58 7.45 -13.12 3.43
CA ALA A 58 6.03 -12.94 3.16
C ALA A 58 5.56 -11.54 3.57
N MET A 59 6.05 -11.02 4.71
CA MET A 59 5.76 -9.66 5.15
C MET A 59 6.32 -8.62 4.16
N MET A 60 7.56 -8.80 3.68
CA MET A 60 8.13 -7.93 2.65
C MET A 60 7.26 -7.88 1.39
N LYS A 61 6.75 -9.03 0.93
CA LYS A 61 5.83 -9.07 -0.23
C LYS A 61 4.53 -8.29 0.03
N ARG A 62 3.98 -8.35 1.25
CA ARG A 62 2.78 -7.60 1.64
C ARG A 62 3.02 -6.09 1.65
N ILE A 63 4.17 -5.65 2.18
CA ILE A 63 4.58 -4.24 2.15
C ILE A 63 4.69 -3.73 0.72
N VAL A 64 5.33 -4.49 -0.17
CA VAL A 64 5.43 -4.12 -1.59
C VAL A 64 4.04 -4.07 -2.25
N ALA A 65 3.21 -5.08 -2.00
CA ALA A 65 1.86 -5.16 -2.57
C ALA A 65 0.98 -3.98 -2.15
N ILE A 66 0.92 -3.66 -0.85
CA ILE A 66 0.08 -2.58 -0.35
C ILE A 66 0.59 -1.19 -0.80
N ALA A 67 1.91 -1.02 -0.92
CA ALA A 67 2.49 0.20 -1.51
C ALA A 67 2.03 0.39 -2.96
N SER A 68 2.10 -0.66 -3.79
CA SER A 68 1.60 -0.59 -5.16
C SER A 68 0.10 -0.31 -5.25
N VAL A 69 -0.70 -0.85 -4.32
CA VAL A 69 -2.13 -0.52 -4.23
C VAL A 69 -2.33 0.96 -3.93
N ILE A 70 -1.65 1.50 -2.91
CA ILE A 70 -1.74 2.92 -2.51
C ILE A 70 -1.29 3.87 -3.64
N GLU A 71 -0.26 3.49 -4.40
CA GLU A 71 0.21 4.25 -5.58
C GLU A 71 -0.84 4.27 -6.70
N SER A 72 -1.64 3.21 -6.84
CA SER A 72 -2.66 3.09 -7.88
C SER A 72 -3.97 3.82 -7.60
N ILE A 73 -4.19 4.27 -6.35
CA ILE A 73 -5.45 4.91 -5.97
C ILE A 73 -5.59 6.24 -6.70
N ALA A 74 -6.69 6.40 -7.44
CA ALA A 74 -6.99 7.64 -8.12
C ALA A 74 -7.12 8.80 -7.12
N ILE A 75 -6.59 9.96 -7.49
CA ILE A 75 -6.85 11.22 -6.81
C ILE A 75 -8.03 11.86 -7.53
N SER A 76 -9.17 11.98 -6.83
CA SER A 76 -10.39 12.54 -7.40
C SER A 76 -10.95 13.60 -6.45
N PRO A 77 -11.04 14.87 -6.87
CA PRO A 77 -11.70 15.90 -6.08
C PRO A 77 -13.22 15.87 -6.22
N GLU A 78 -13.76 15.18 -7.23
CA GLU A 78 -15.16 15.33 -7.63
C GLU A 78 -16.11 14.31 -6.99
N GLN A 79 -15.61 13.23 -6.37
CA GLN A 79 -16.43 12.28 -5.58
C GLN A 79 -17.73 11.82 -6.29
N THR A 80 -17.75 11.82 -7.63
CA THR A 80 -18.96 11.60 -8.42
C THR A 80 -19.09 10.14 -8.85
N GLY A 81 -20.31 9.61 -8.81
CA GLY A 81 -20.62 8.31 -9.39
C GLY A 81 -20.31 7.09 -8.53
N LEU A 82 -20.12 7.24 -7.21
CA LEU A 82 -19.88 6.12 -6.31
C LEU A 82 -21.11 5.20 -6.22
N ASN A 83 -20.90 3.92 -6.49
CA ASN A 83 -21.94 2.91 -6.55
C ASN A 83 -21.35 1.52 -6.24
N ASP A 84 -22.17 0.48 -6.37
CA ASP A 84 -21.76 -0.91 -6.10
C ASP A 84 -20.58 -1.39 -6.99
N ASN A 85 -20.32 -0.76 -8.14
CA ASN A 85 -19.18 -1.06 -9.00
C ASN A 85 -17.91 -0.30 -8.64
N THR A 86 -17.95 0.63 -7.68
CA THR A 86 -16.78 1.37 -7.24
C THR A 86 -15.74 0.43 -6.65
N THR A 87 -14.47 0.59 -7.05
CA THR A 87 -13.35 -0.15 -6.48
C THR A 87 -12.99 0.41 -5.11
N VAL A 88 -12.92 -0.47 -4.12
CA VAL A 88 -12.26 -0.21 -2.83
C VAL A 88 -10.81 -0.64 -2.95
N TYR A 89 -9.90 0.19 -2.46
CA TYR A 89 -8.47 -0.03 -2.52
C TYR A 89 -7.86 -0.37 -1.16
N LEU A 90 -8.30 0.30 -0.09
CA LEU A 90 -7.79 0.06 1.26
C LEU A 90 -8.90 -0.34 2.21
N HIS A 91 -8.53 -1.13 3.21
CA HIS A 91 -9.40 -1.56 4.30
C HIS A 91 -8.71 -1.32 5.63
N TYR A 92 -9.38 -0.59 6.52
CA TYR A 92 -8.98 -0.43 7.91
C TYR A 92 -10.00 -1.11 8.81
N GLN A 93 -9.53 -1.67 9.92
CA GLN A 93 -10.40 -2.27 10.90
C GLN A 93 -10.02 -1.87 12.34
N LEU A 94 -11.06 -1.82 13.18
CA LEU A 94 -10.93 -1.70 14.63
C LEU A 94 -12.15 -2.36 15.29
N HIS A 95 -11.91 -3.49 15.97
CA HIS A 95 -12.98 -4.34 16.50
C HIS A 95 -13.98 -4.75 15.39
N ASN A 96 -15.26 -4.42 15.55
CA ASN A 96 -16.32 -4.75 14.58
C ASN A 96 -16.52 -3.63 13.53
N TRP A 97 -15.70 -2.58 13.54
CA TRP A 97 -15.81 -1.48 12.60
C TRP A 97 -14.80 -1.63 11.48
N HIS A 98 -15.28 -1.43 10.25
CA HIS A 98 -14.50 -1.57 9.03
C HIS A 98 -14.67 -0.30 8.19
N TRP A 99 -13.56 0.27 7.76
CA TRP A 99 -13.51 1.41 6.85
C TRP A 99 -12.93 0.97 5.52
N TYR A 100 -13.66 1.25 4.44
CA TYR A 100 -13.29 0.88 3.09
C TYR A 100 -13.04 2.14 2.28
N ILE A 101 -11.83 2.30 1.76
CA ILE A 101 -11.37 3.51 1.08
C ILE A 101 -11.41 3.30 -0.43
N THR A 102 -12.06 4.21 -1.13
CA THR A 102 -12.21 4.18 -2.60
C THR A 102 -11.29 5.18 -3.29
N GLU A 103 -11.01 6.31 -2.65
CA GLU A 103 -10.25 7.41 -3.26
C GLU A 103 -9.33 8.08 -2.24
N ARG A 104 -8.24 8.67 -2.72
CA ARG A 104 -7.42 9.61 -1.96
C ARG A 104 -7.84 11.02 -2.34
N MET A 105 -7.98 11.92 -1.36
CA MET A 105 -8.50 13.26 -1.62
C MET A 105 -7.43 14.33 -1.84
N ASP A 106 -6.14 13.98 -1.76
CA ASP A 106 -5.08 14.94 -2.06
C ASP A 106 -3.84 14.33 -2.74
N GLY A 107 -3.06 15.23 -3.35
CA GLY A 107 -1.85 14.95 -4.11
C GLY A 107 -0.56 14.87 -3.28
N GLY A 108 -0.61 14.42 -2.02
CA GLY A 108 0.65 14.12 -1.30
C GLY A 108 0.60 14.01 0.22
N ARG A 109 -0.53 14.26 0.86
CA ARG A 109 -0.76 14.02 2.30
C ARG A 109 -1.64 12.78 2.46
N VAL A 110 -1.47 12.10 3.59
CA VAL A 110 -2.24 10.89 3.89
C VAL A 110 -3.59 11.21 4.52
N ASP A 111 -3.78 12.49 4.86
CA ASP A 111 -4.66 12.93 5.93
C ASP A 111 -6.13 12.66 5.62
N GLN A 112 -6.51 12.71 4.34
CA GLN A 112 -7.89 12.69 3.89
C GLN A 112 -8.11 11.70 2.75
N ALA A 113 -9.13 10.86 2.92
CA ALA A 113 -9.57 9.88 1.96
C ALA A 113 -11.10 9.90 1.82
N PHE A 114 -11.62 9.24 0.79
CA PHE A 114 -13.05 9.05 0.62
C PHE A 114 -13.38 7.56 0.66
N GLY A 115 -14.49 7.21 1.33
CA GLY A 115 -14.83 5.81 1.54
C GLY A 115 -16.13 5.65 2.33
N TYR A 116 -16.38 4.46 2.82
CA TYR A 116 -17.54 4.18 3.67
C TYR A 116 -17.15 3.35 4.89
N VAL A 117 -18.01 3.39 5.91
CA VAL A 117 -17.84 2.60 7.12
C VAL A 117 -18.94 1.55 7.19
N MET A 118 -18.59 0.35 7.63
CA MET A 118 -19.51 -0.74 7.87
C MET A 118 -19.23 -1.32 9.25
N LEU A 119 -20.30 -1.53 10.03
CA LEU A 119 -20.25 -2.34 11.22
C LEU A 119 -20.45 -3.80 10.80
N ALA A 120 -19.65 -4.73 11.32
CA ALA A 120 -19.70 -6.16 10.94
C ALA A 120 -21.11 -6.78 11.07
N THR A 121 -21.92 -6.26 12.00
CA THR A 121 -23.29 -6.69 12.26
C THR A 121 -24.34 -5.98 11.40
N ASP A 122 -23.99 -4.92 10.69
CA ASP A 122 -24.91 -4.04 9.94
C ASP A 122 -24.71 -4.16 8.43
N ARG A 123 -24.83 -5.40 7.91
CA ARG A 123 -24.58 -5.74 6.49
C ARG A 123 -25.71 -5.33 5.54
N GLN A 124 -26.87 -4.96 6.07
CA GLN A 124 -28.09 -4.68 5.30
C GLN A 124 -28.35 -3.18 5.14
N ARG A 125 -27.58 -2.31 5.82
CA ARG A 125 -27.77 -0.87 5.74
C ARG A 125 -27.19 -0.30 4.45
N GLY A 126 -27.84 0.74 3.95
CA GLY A 126 -27.34 1.50 2.81
C GLY A 126 -25.95 2.06 3.10
N LEU A 127 -25.04 1.92 2.14
CA LEU A 127 -23.69 2.45 2.27
C LEU A 127 -23.73 3.97 2.17
N GLU A 128 -23.16 4.63 3.18
CA GLU A 128 -22.97 6.07 3.18
C GLU A 128 -21.49 6.36 2.95
N PHE A 129 -21.19 6.82 1.74
CA PHE A 129 -19.85 7.27 1.41
C PHE A 129 -19.62 8.68 1.97
N LYS A 130 -18.44 8.89 2.55
CA LYS A 130 -18.08 10.11 3.26
C LYS A 130 -16.56 10.32 3.27
N PRO A 131 -16.13 11.57 3.55
CA PRO A 131 -14.76 11.85 3.94
C PRO A 131 -14.32 11.00 5.14
N VAL A 132 -13.10 10.48 5.09
CA VAL A 132 -12.46 9.70 6.14
C VAL A 132 -11.09 10.30 6.44
N SER A 133 -10.85 10.65 7.70
CA SER A 133 -9.54 11.10 8.17
C SER A 133 -8.68 9.89 8.51
N ILE A 134 -7.67 9.58 7.69
CA ILE A 134 -6.78 8.45 7.96
C ILE A 134 -6.01 8.69 9.26
N ILE A 135 -5.55 9.92 9.51
CA ILE A 135 -4.83 10.25 10.74
C ILE A 135 -5.67 9.96 11.99
N GLU A 136 -6.97 10.26 11.97
CA GLU A 136 -7.86 9.94 13.09
C GLU A 136 -8.02 8.43 13.27
N LEU A 137 -8.19 7.68 12.17
CA LEU A 137 -8.25 6.22 12.24
C LEU A 137 -7.00 5.66 12.93
N LEU A 138 -5.81 6.12 12.52
CA LEU A 138 -4.54 5.67 13.08
C LEU A 138 -4.38 6.09 14.56
N ALA A 139 -4.81 7.31 14.91
CA ALA A 139 -4.78 7.79 16.30
C ALA A 139 -5.68 6.97 17.22
N HIS A 140 -6.78 6.42 16.70
CA HIS A 140 -7.69 5.52 17.42
C HIS A 140 -7.28 4.05 17.38
N GLY A 141 -6.14 3.71 16.77
CA GLY A 141 -5.60 2.35 16.75
C GLY A 141 -6.21 1.46 15.67
N CYS A 142 -6.84 2.03 14.64
CA CYS A 142 -7.23 1.25 13.46
C CYS A 142 -5.99 0.65 12.79
N VAL A 143 -6.17 -0.54 12.21
CA VAL A 143 -5.12 -1.31 11.56
C VAL A 143 -5.45 -1.42 10.08
N LEU A 144 -4.49 -1.11 9.21
CA LEU A 144 -4.59 -1.35 7.77
C LEU A 144 -4.48 -2.85 7.48
N ASP A 145 -5.41 -3.44 6.74
CA ASP A 145 -5.27 -4.83 6.31
C ASP A 145 -4.26 -4.94 5.14
N LEU A 146 -3.08 -5.47 5.44
CA LEU A 146 -2.01 -5.68 4.46
C LEU A 146 -2.28 -6.84 3.48
N ASN A 147 -3.36 -7.60 3.67
CA ASN A 147 -3.81 -8.65 2.75
C ASN A 147 -4.91 -8.17 1.80
N PHE A 148 -5.51 -7.01 2.10
CA PHE A 148 -6.66 -6.56 1.36
C PHE A 148 -6.30 -6.38 -0.11
N SER A 149 -7.12 -6.98 -0.98
CA SER A 149 -6.97 -6.87 -2.42
C SER A 149 -8.08 -6.00 -2.97
N PRO A 150 -7.77 -5.03 -3.87
CA PRO A 150 -8.78 -4.15 -4.43
C PRO A 150 -9.92 -4.92 -5.08
N GLN A 151 -11.14 -4.53 -4.77
CA GLN A 151 -12.36 -5.21 -5.20
C GLN A 151 -13.54 -4.25 -5.17
N SER A 152 -14.61 -4.58 -5.89
CA SER A 152 -15.79 -3.72 -5.92
C SER A 152 -16.54 -3.73 -4.59
N VAL A 153 -17.24 -2.62 -4.33
CA VAL A 153 -18.20 -2.50 -3.22
C VAL A 153 -19.20 -3.66 -3.23
N HIS A 154 -19.69 -4.05 -4.41
CA HIS A 154 -20.57 -5.20 -4.59
C HIS A 154 -19.98 -6.49 -4.02
N THR A 155 -18.73 -6.81 -4.36
CA THR A 155 -18.05 -8.01 -3.88
C THR A 155 -17.90 -8.01 -2.36
N ILE A 156 -17.56 -6.87 -1.76
CA ILE A 156 -17.42 -6.73 -0.30
C ILE A 156 -18.75 -7.02 0.39
N LYS A 157 -19.86 -6.47 -0.13
CA LYS A 157 -21.21 -6.70 0.43
C LYS A 157 -21.63 -8.16 0.38
N GLN A 158 -21.18 -8.90 -0.63
CA GLN A 158 -21.46 -10.33 -0.78
C GLN A 158 -20.52 -11.23 0.02
N SER A 159 -19.32 -10.73 0.36
CA SER A 159 -18.36 -11.50 1.14
C SER A 159 -18.89 -11.73 2.56
N ASN A 160 -18.99 -13.01 2.95
CA ASN A 160 -19.32 -13.37 4.33
C ASN A 160 -18.17 -13.08 5.30
N ILE A 161 -17.01 -12.73 4.76
CA ILE A 161 -15.74 -12.56 5.47
C ILE A 161 -15.53 -11.07 5.62
N VAL A 162 -15.76 -10.58 6.84
CA VAL A 162 -15.16 -9.31 7.24
C VAL A 162 -13.74 -9.67 7.63
N HIS A 163 -12.77 -9.29 6.78
CA HIS A 163 -11.35 -9.49 7.03
C HIS A 163 -10.88 -8.72 8.28
#